data_AF-A0A976L307-F1
#
_entry.id   AF-A0A976L307-F1
#
_cell.length_a   1.000
_cell.length_b   1.000
_cell.length_c   1.000
_cell.angle_alpha   90.00
_cell.angle_beta   90.00
_cell.angle_gamma   90.00
#
_symmetry.space_group_name_H-M   'P 1'
#
loop_
_entity.id
_entity.type
_entity.pdbx_description
1 polymer ?
#
loop_
_entity_poly.entity_id
_entity_poly.type
_entity_poly.pdbx_seq_one_letter_code
_entity_poly.pdbx_strand_id
1 'polypeptide(L)'
;MAFTGPGSNQPPNGDPVFSVGVPSGAVMHFNLAACPTGWTALAAAQGRYLVGLPSAGTLAGTVGTALTNQENRATGQHSHGITDPGHTHPSGYGENNRIGGEPQSDHWEPNRPASGGTPSNSAVTGITINATGTVAGTNAPYIQFLVCQKN
;
A
#
# COMPACT_ATOMS: atom_id res chain seq x y z
N MET A 1 -21.45 -22.01 -38.24
CA MET A 1 -20.89 -23.34 -37.91
C MET A 1 -20.93 -23.47 -36.40
N ALA A 2 -21.71 -24.42 -35.92
CA ALA A 2 -21.83 -24.72 -34.50
C ALA A 2 -20.51 -25.33 -33.99
N PHE A 3 -20.04 -24.90 -32.82
CA PHE A 3 -19.03 -25.65 -32.09
C PHE A 3 -19.70 -26.92 -31.54
N THR A 4 -19.66 -27.99 -32.32
CA THR A 4 -19.71 -29.34 -31.78
C THR A 4 -18.53 -29.47 -30.81
N GLY A 5 -18.81 -29.53 -29.51
CA GLY A 5 -17.78 -29.71 -28.48
C GLY A 5 -16.91 -30.94 -28.79
N PRO A 6 -15.62 -30.92 -28.40
CA PRO A 6 -14.75 -32.05 -28.64
C PRO A 6 -15.28 -33.25 -27.87
N GLY A 7 -15.30 -34.40 -28.55
CA GLY A 7 -15.65 -35.68 -27.96
C GLY A 7 -14.94 -35.86 -26.63
N SER A 8 -15.70 -36.32 -25.64
CA SER A 8 -15.16 -36.88 -24.42
C SER A 8 -14.10 -37.90 -24.80
N ASN A 9 -12.83 -37.58 -24.55
CA ASN A 9 -11.75 -38.57 -24.47
C ASN A 9 -12.09 -39.49 -23.31
N GLN A 10 -12.87 -40.54 -23.58
CA GLN A 10 -13.14 -41.60 -22.62
C GLN A 10 -11.83 -42.41 -22.47
N PRO A 11 -11.22 -42.46 -21.27
CA PRO A 11 -10.20 -43.47 -21.03
C PRO A 11 -10.82 -44.87 -21.23
N PRO A 12 -10.06 -45.87 -21.71
CA PRO A 12 -10.59 -47.19 -22.09
C PRO A 12 -11.21 -48.02 -20.95
N ASN A 13 -11.21 -47.50 -19.72
CA ASN A 13 -11.76 -48.15 -18.54
C ASN A 13 -12.95 -47.32 -18.07
N GLY A 14 -14.15 -47.91 -18.04
CA GLY A 14 -15.45 -47.24 -17.82
C GLY A 14 -15.67 -46.58 -16.45
N ASP A 15 -14.73 -45.76 -16.00
CA ASP A 15 -14.93 -44.84 -14.89
C ASP A 15 -15.95 -43.77 -15.31
N PRO A 16 -16.96 -43.44 -14.48
CA PRO A 16 -17.88 -42.36 -14.78
C PRO A 16 -17.10 -41.06 -14.85
N VAL A 17 -16.88 -40.57 -16.07
CA VAL A 17 -16.45 -39.20 -16.32
C VAL A 17 -17.61 -38.28 -15.89
N PHE A 18 -17.61 -37.89 -14.63
CA PHE A 18 -18.37 -36.73 -14.21
C PHE A 18 -17.76 -35.53 -14.91
N SER A 19 -18.34 -35.15 -16.04
CA SER A 19 -18.22 -33.78 -16.54
C SER A 19 -18.85 -32.88 -15.49
N VAL A 20 -18.10 -32.54 -14.45
CA VAL A 20 -18.49 -31.55 -13.45
C VAL A 20 -18.47 -30.21 -14.15
N GLY A 21 -19.61 -29.88 -14.78
CA GLY A 21 -19.82 -28.57 -15.36
C GLY A 21 -19.56 -27.50 -14.30
N VAL A 22 -19.11 -26.33 -14.74
CA VAL A 22 -18.93 -25.20 -13.84
C VAL A 22 -20.27 -24.90 -13.14
N PRO A 23 -20.33 -24.87 -11.80
CA PRO A 23 -21.58 -24.69 -11.08
C PRO A 23 -22.14 -23.28 -11.25
N SER A 24 -23.47 -23.15 -11.17
CA SER A 24 -24.16 -21.85 -11.08
C SER A 24 -23.59 -21.04 -9.91
N GLY A 25 -23.43 -19.73 -10.12
CA GLY A 25 -22.81 -18.81 -9.16
C GLY A 25 -21.29 -18.70 -9.27
N ALA A 26 -20.60 -19.56 -10.04
CA ALA A 26 -19.17 -19.43 -10.25
C ALA A 26 -18.82 -18.12 -10.97
N VAL A 27 -17.77 -17.42 -10.53
CA VAL A 27 -17.29 -16.18 -11.12
C VAL A 27 -15.95 -16.42 -11.81
N MET A 28 -15.83 -16.01 -13.07
CA MET A 28 -14.60 -16.17 -13.86
C MET A 28 -14.31 -14.95 -14.73
N HIS A 29 -13.03 -14.74 -15.03
CA HIS A 29 -12.57 -13.76 -16.00
C HIS A 29 -12.52 -14.39 -17.40
N PHE A 30 -12.99 -13.64 -18.39
CA PHE A 30 -12.97 -14.03 -19.80
C PHE A 30 -12.21 -12.97 -20.61
N ASN A 31 -11.30 -13.43 -21.47
CA ASN A 31 -10.70 -12.60 -22.52
C ASN A 31 -11.64 -12.56 -23.75
N LEU A 32 -12.88 -12.15 -23.52
CA LEU A 32 -13.96 -12.06 -24.50
C LEU A 32 -14.68 -10.72 -24.32
N ALA A 33 -15.29 -10.22 -25.40
CA ALA A 33 -16.09 -8.99 -25.34
C ALA A 33 -17.48 -9.19 -24.69
N ALA A 34 -17.97 -10.44 -24.62
CA ALA A 34 -19.26 -10.78 -24.04
C ALA A 34 -19.17 -12.12 -23.30
N CYS A 35 -20.04 -12.30 -22.30
CA CYS A 35 -20.11 -13.54 -21.55
C CYS A 35 -20.61 -14.69 -22.44
N PRO A 36 -20.02 -15.91 -22.32
CA PRO A 36 -20.51 -17.06 -23.08
C PRO A 36 -21.96 -17.43 -22.75
N THR A 37 -22.59 -18.24 -23.59
CA THR A 37 -23.95 -18.75 -23.31
C THR A 37 -24.03 -19.42 -21.93
N GLY A 38 -25.05 -19.05 -21.16
CA GLY A 38 -25.25 -19.52 -19.79
C GLY A 38 -24.37 -18.83 -18.76
N TRP A 39 -23.83 -17.65 -19.08
CA TRP A 39 -23.12 -16.75 -18.19
C TRP A 39 -23.69 -15.34 -18.31
N THR A 40 -23.60 -14.57 -17.23
CA THR A 40 -24.04 -13.16 -17.17
C THR A 40 -22.89 -12.28 -16.72
N ALA A 41 -22.75 -11.07 -17.28
CA ALA A 41 -21.73 -10.13 -16.85
C ALA A 41 -21.95 -9.70 -15.40
N LEU A 42 -20.91 -9.84 -14.57
CA LEU A 42 -20.97 -9.43 -13.17
C LEU A 42 -20.65 -7.94 -13.05
N ALA A 43 -21.65 -7.09 -13.26
CA ALA A 43 -21.48 -5.63 -13.28
C ALA A 43 -20.83 -5.07 -12.00
N ALA A 44 -21.15 -5.64 -10.84
CA ALA A 44 -20.60 -5.22 -9.55
C ALA A 44 -19.06 -5.39 -9.45
N ALA A 45 -18.45 -6.25 -10.27
CA ALA A 45 -17.01 -6.51 -10.29
C ALA A 45 -16.22 -5.53 -11.17
N GLN A 46 -16.88 -4.75 -12.02
CA GLN A 46 -16.21 -3.88 -12.99
C GLN A 46 -15.37 -2.81 -12.29
N GLY A 47 -14.10 -2.71 -12.67
CA GLY A 47 -13.17 -1.73 -12.11
C GLY A 47 -12.77 -2.00 -10.65
N ARG A 48 -12.93 -3.24 -10.16
CA ARG A 48 -12.64 -3.61 -8.77
C ARG A 48 -11.70 -4.80 -8.69
N TYR A 49 -10.88 -4.83 -7.64
CA TYR A 49 -10.16 -6.03 -7.24
C TYR A 49 -11.13 -6.98 -6.53
N LEU A 50 -11.22 -8.22 -7.01
CA LEU A 50 -11.99 -9.27 -6.36
C LEU A 50 -11.20 -9.83 -5.17
N VAL A 51 -11.86 -9.94 -4.02
CA VAL A 51 -11.31 -10.52 -2.80
C VAL A 51 -12.21 -11.63 -2.29
N GLY A 52 -11.65 -12.59 -1.56
CA GLY A 52 -12.44 -13.63 -0.89
C GLY A 52 -13.34 -13.02 0.18
N LEU A 53 -14.54 -13.61 0.35
CA LEU A 53 -15.48 -13.18 1.39
C LEU A 53 -14.92 -13.56 2.78
N PRO A 54 -14.60 -12.60 3.66
CA PRO A 54 -14.21 -12.91 5.03
C PRO A 54 -15.40 -13.48 5.82
N SER A 55 -15.11 -14.19 6.92
CA SER A 55 -16.16 -14.64 7.85
C SER A 55 -17.00 -13.45 8.32
N ALA A 56 -18.33 -13.63 8.33
CA ALA A 56 -19.31 -12.57 8.62
C ALA A 56 -19.28 -11.35 7.69
N GLY A 57 -18.58 -11.43 6.54
CA GLY A 57 -18.58 -10.38 5.54
C GLY A 57 -19.89 -10.27 4.75
N THR A 58 -20.06 -9.17 4.04
CA THR A 58 -21.18 -8.96 3.12
C THR A 58 -20.82 -9.51 1.74
N LEU A 59 -21.53 -10.55 1.29
CA LEU A 59 -21.39 -11.07 -0.07
C LEU A 59 -21.68 -9.96 -1.10
N ALA A 60 -20.82 -9.83 -2.10
CA ALA A 60 -20.86 -8.76 -3.11
C ALA A 60 -20.79 -7.31 -2.53
N GLY A 61 -20.37 -7.17 -1.27
CA GLY A 61 -20.05 -5.86 -0.69
C GLY A 61 -18.92 -5.18 -1.45
N THR A 62 -19.00 -3.85 -1.57
CA THR A 62 -17.97 -3.06 -2.26
C THR A 62 -17.42 -1.98 -1.35
N VAL A 63 -16.13 -1.69 -1.51
CA VAL A 63 -15.43 -0.61 -0.81
C VAL A 63 -14.73 0.26 -1.85
N GLY A 64 -14.76 1.58 -1.65
CA GLY A 64 -14.15 2.56 -2.54
C GLY A 64 -14.84 2.71 -3.90
N THR A 65 -14.31 3.62 -4.71
CA THR A 65 -14.80 3.92 -6.06
C THR A 65 -14.19 2.96 -7.08
N ALA A 66 -15.03 2.34 -7.92
CA ALA A 66 -14.55 1.52 -9.03
C ALA A 66 -13.64 2.33 -9.97
N LEU A 67 -12.69 1.64 -10.60
CA LEU A 67 -11.92 2.19 -11.71
C LEU A 67 -12.80 2.30 -12.96
N THR A 68 -12.68 3.40 -13.67
CA THR A 68 -13.19 3.55 -15.04
C THR A 68 -12.31 2.76 -16.02
N ASN A 69 -12.72 2.69 -17.29
CA ASN A 69 -11.97 1.98 -18.32
C ASN A 69 -10.53 2.51 -18.42
N GLN A 70 -9.54 1.61 -18.26
CA GLN A 70 -8.11 1.94 -18.31
C GLN A 70 -7.70 3.13 -17.42
N GLU A 71 -8.41 3.37 -16.32
CA GLU A 71 -8.11 4.47 -15.41
C GLU A 71 -6.71 4.37 -14.80
N ASN A 72 -5.90 5.37 -15.08
CA ASN A 72 -4.61 5.56 -14.42
C ASN A 72 -4.78 6.37 -13.13
N ARG A 73 -5.15 5.69 -12.03
CA ARG A 73 -5.45 6.35 -10.75
C ARG A 73 -4.25 6.37 -9.82
N ALA A 74 -3.68 7.56 -9.56
CA ALA A 74 -2.61 7.78 -8.59
C ALA A 74 -2.77 6.90 -7.32
N THR A 75 -1.66 6.36 -6.82
CA THR A 75 -1.63 5.66 -5.52
C THR A 75 -2.41 6.49 -4.49
N GLY A 76 -3.35 5.83 -3.79
CA GLY A 76 -4.15 6.50 -2.76
C GLY A 76 -3.27 7.13 -1.68
N GLN A 77 -3.82 8.08 -0.93
CA GLN A 77 -3.07 8.72 0.15
C GLN A 77 -2.57 7.69 1.17
N HIS A 78 -1.27 7.72 1.44
CA HIS A 78 -0.68 7.03 2.57
C HIS A 78 0.25 7.96 3.34
N SER A 79 0.54 7.60 4.59
CA SER A 79 1.45 8.32 5.46
C SER A 79 2.64 7.45 5.84
N HIS A 80 3.76 8.10 6.15
CA HIS A 80 4.93 7.47 6.74
C HIS A 80 5.02 7.90 8.20
N GLY A 81 5.40 6.99 9.09
CA GLY A 81 5.76 7.33 10.47
C GLY A 81 7.24 7.67 10.55
N ILE A 82 7.59 8.80 11.16
CA ILE A 82 8.98 9.14 11.49
C ILE A 82 9.10 9.27 13.00
N THR A 83 10.14 8.66 13.57
CA THR A 83 10.60 8.92 14.93
C THR A 83 11.84 9.80 14.85
N ASP A 84 11.75 11.01 15.38
CA ASP A 84 12.89 11.91 15.58
C ASP A 84 13.21 11.93 17.08
N PRO A 85 14.26 11.21 17.54
CA PRO A 85 14.62 11.16 18.95
C PRO A 85 15.08 12.51 19.52
N GLY A 86 15.30 13.51 18.67
CA GLY A 86 15.94 14.77 19.03
C GLY A 86 17.43 14.60 19.30
N HIS A 87 18.13 15.73 19.41
CA HIS A 87 19.51 15.77 19.87
C HIS A 87 19.78 17.09 20.61
N THR A 88 20.88 17.15 21.36
CA THR A 88 21.30 18.31 22.17
C THR A 88 22.73 18.70 21.83
N HIS A 89 23.04 19.99 21.92
CA HIS A 89 24.42 20.48 21.85
C HIS A 89 24.93 20.84 23.24
N PRO A 90 26.18 20.49 23.59
CA PRO A 90 26.83 21.04 24.77
C PRO A 90 27.26 22.49 24.50
N SER A 91 26.80 23.43 25.32
CA SER A 91 27.30 24.80 25.33
C SER A 91 28.64 24.84 26.06
N GLY A 92 29.72 25.01 25.30
CA GLY A 92 31.00 25.39 25.89
C GLY A 92 30.92 26.86 26.30
N TYR A 93 30.88 27.15 27.59
CA TYR A 93 31.23 28.48 28.08
C TYR A 93 32.71 28.69 27.74
N GLY A 94 32.99 29.28 26.59
CA GLY A 94 34.26 29.99 26.40
C GLY A 94 34.29 31.09 27.45
N GLU A 95 35.23 31.01 28.38
CA GLU A 95 35.39 31.87 29.55
C GLU A 95 35.73 33.33 29.17
N ASN A 96 35.06 33.97 28.20
CA ASN A 96 35.46 35.29 27.71
C ASN A 96 34.33 36.33 27.79
N ASN A 97 33.50 36.28 28.83
CA ASN A 97 32.57 37.38 29.11
C ASN A 97 32.58 37.79 30.59
N ARG A 98 33.66 38.44 31.00
CA ARG A 98 33.61 39.38 32.12
C ARG A 98 33.67 40.79 31.56
N ILE A 99 32.48 41.38 31.40
CA ILE A 99 32.31 42.84 31.31
C ILE A 99 32.82 43.39 32.65
N GLY A 100 34.01 44.00 32.63
CA GLY A 100 34.69 44.55 33.80
C GLY A 100 35.76 43.61 34.33
N GLY A 101 36.97 43.68 33.77
CA GLY A 101 38.11 42.88 34.21
C GLY A 101 39.32 43.75 34.51
N GLU A 102 39.66 43.85 35.79
CA GLU A 102 41.06 43.83 36.19
C GLU A 102 41.75 42.58 35.61
N PRO A 103 43.05 42.63 35.27
CA PRO A 103 43.72 41.52 34.59
C PRO A 103 43.83 40.32 35.51
N GLN A 104 43.03 39.28 35.26
CA GLN A 104 43.28 37.96 35.81
C GLN A 104 44.29 37.27 34.93
N SER A 105 45.44 36.93 35.51
CA SER A 105 46.45 36.09 34.89
C SER A 105 45.87 34.69 34.63
N ASP A 106 45.63 34.36 33.36
CA ASP A 106 45.23 33.02 32.96
C ASP A 106 46.39 32.05 33.16
N HIS A 107 46.37 31.33 34.29
CA HIS A 107 47.15 30.10 34.44
C HIS A 107 46.38 28.96 33.75
N TRP A 108 46.95 28.45 32.66
CA TRP A 108 46.43 27.28 31.96
C TRP A 108 46.65 26.03 32.84
N GLU A 109 45.61 25.58 33.53
CA GLU A 109 45.60 24.29 34.21
C GLU A 109 45.16 23.20 33.21
N PRO A 110 46.02 22.21 32.87
CA PRO A 110 45.73 21.21 31.82
C PRO A 110 44.57 20.26 32.13
N ASN A 111 43.92 20.39 33.29
CA ASN A 111 43.13 19.32 33.89
C ASN A 111 41.92 19.80 34.70
N ARG A 112 41.37 20.98 34.38
CA ARG A 112 40.02 21.31 34.89
C ARG A 112 39.01 20.39 34.19
N PRO A 113 38.30 19.50 34.91
CA PRO A 113 37.18 18.77 34.31
C PRO A 113 36.19 19.82 33.82
N ALA A 114 35.81 19.75 32.54
CA ALA A 114 34.86 20.68 31.95
C ALA A 114 33.59 20.69 32.83
N SER A 115 33.42 21.76 33.60
CA SER A 115 32.26 22.00 34.44
C SER A 115 31.02 21.87 33.56
N GLY A 116 30.15 20.93 33.91
CA GLY A 116 29.05 20.45 33.07
C GLY A 116 28.30 21.56 32.34
N GLY A 117 28.44 21.57 31.02
CA GLY A 117 27.61 22.41 30.16
C GLY A 117 26.14 22.06 30.39
N THR A 118 25.30 23.07 30.53
CA THR A 118 23.85 22.87 30.49
C THR A 118 23.50 22.40 29.08
N PRO A 119 22.91 21.19 28.91
CA PRO A 119 22.44 20.77 27.61
C PRO A 119 21.49 21.84 27.07
N SER A 120 21.64 22.22 25.80
CA SER A 120 20.55 22.93 25.14
C SER A 120 19.29 22.09 25.22
N ASN A 121 18.11 22.72 25.29
CA ASN A 121 16.85 21.97 25.18
C ASN A 121 16.87 21.07 23.93
N SER A 122 16.29 19.87 24.04
CA SER A 122 16.15 18.97 22.89
C SER A 122 15.35 19.66 21.79
N ALA A 123 15.95 19.81 20.61
CA ALA A 123 15.28 20.35 19.45
C ALA A 123 14.82 19.20 18.57
N VAL A 124 13.51 19.07 18.38
CA VAL A 124 12.95 18.24 17.31
C VAL A 124 13.06 19.00 16.00
N THR A 125 13.38 18.30 14.92
CA THR A 125 13.60 18.88 13.59
C THR A 125 12.35 19.52 12.97
N GLY A 126 11.16 19.30 13.54
CA GLY A 126 9.91 19.92 13.10
C GLY A 126 9.48 19.49 11.69
N ILE A 127 9.92 18.31 11.22
CA ILE A 127 9.59 17.80 9.89
C ILE A 127 8.10 17.51 9.79
N THR A 128 7.38 18.30 9.00
CA THR A 128 5.99 18.04 8.63
C THR A 128 5.93 16.97 7.56
N ILE A 129 5.13 15.91 7.78
CA ILE A 129 4.91 14.83 6.83
C ILE A 129 3.68 15.17 5.98
N ASN A 130 3.91 15.55 4.72
CA ASN A 130 2.81 15.63 3.75
C ASN A 130 2.39 14.21 3.34
N ALA A 131 1.10 13.99 3.09
CA ALA A 131 0.64 12.77 2.43
C ALA A 131 1.45 12.55 1.15
N THR A 132 2.07 11.37 1.02
CA THR A 132 2.88 11.03 -0.16
C THR A 132 1.98 10.32 -1.17
N GLY A 133 2.10 10.70 -2.44
CA GLY A 133 1.23 10.26 -3.52
C GLY A 133 0.98 11.41 -4.50
N THR A 134 1.98 11.73 -5.33
CA THR A 134 1.95 12.86 -6.27
C THR A 134 2.21 12.44 -7.73
N VAL A 135 2.41 11.14 -7.98
CA VAL A 135 2.73 10.59 -9.30
C VAL A 135 1.45 10.05 -9.94
N ALA A 136 1.24 10.37 -11.22
CA ALA A 136 0.20 9.73 -12.02
C ALA A 136 0.54 8.24 -12.21
N GLY A 137 -0.31 7.33 -11.73
CA GLY A 137 0.00 5.89 -11.76
C GLY A 137 -0.99 5.04 -10.97
N THR A 138 -1.49 3.93 -11.52
CA THR A 138 -2.36 3.01 -10.76
C THR A 138 -1.64 2.42 -9.55
N ASN A 139 -2.32 2.36 -8.40
CA ASN A 139 -1.82 1.75 -7.16
C ASN A 139 -1.27 0.32 -7.31
N ALA A 140 -1.70 -0.39 -8.36
CA ALA A 140 -1.09 -1.61 -8.87
C ALA A 140 -1.34 -1.70 -10.40
N PRO A 141 -0.35 -2.07 -11.23
CA PRO A 141 -0.59 -2.34 -12.64
C PRO A 141 -1.65 -3.44 -12.82
N TYR A 142 -2.60 -3.27 -13.76
CA TYR A 142 -3.67 -4.23 -14.02
C TYR A 142 -3.97 -4.40 -15.51
N ILE A 143 -4.66 -5.49 -15.83
CA ILE A 143 -5.29 -5.76 -17.12
C ILE A 143 -6.80 -5.97 -16.90
N GLN A 144 -7.62 -5.58 -17.87
CA GLN A 144 -9.08 -5.71 -17.78
C GLN A 144 -9.54 -6.93 -18.57
N PHE A 145 -10.18 -7.87 -17.87
CA PHE A 145 -10.95 -8.96 -18.47
C PHE A 145 -12.43 -8.82 -18.09
N LEU A 146 -13.30 -9.39 -18.91
CA LEU A 146 -14.73 -9.42 -18.61
C LEU A 146 -15.00 -10.42 -17.49
N VAL A 147 -15.58 -9.96 -16.38
CA VAL A 147 -16.00 -10.83 -15.28
C VAL A 147 -17.42 -11.32 -15.55
N CYS A 148 -17.60 -12.63 -15.57
CA CYS A 148 -18.91 -13.26 -15.76
C CYS A 148 -19.22 -14.21 -14.60
N GLN A 149 -20.50 -14.32 -14.27
CA GLN A 149 -21.07 -15.29 -13.33
C GLN A 149 -21.85 -16.36 -14.10
N LYS A 150 -21.66 -17.63 -13.74
CA LYS A 150 -22.42 -18.75 -14.29
C LYS A 150 -23.87 -18.67 -13.83
N ASN A 151 -24.82 -18.74 -14.77
CA ASN A 151 -26.25 -18.78 -14.49
C ASN A 151 -26.64 -20.09 -13.80
#